data_AF-A0A7Y2HNX5-F1
#
_entry.id   AF-A0A7Y2HNX5-F1
#
_cell.length_a   1.000
_cell.length_b   1.000
_cell.length_c   1.000
_cell.angle_alpha   90.00
_cell.angle_beta   90.00
_cell.angle_gamma   90.00
#
_symmetry.space_group_name_H-M   'P 1'
#
loop_
_entity.id
_entity.type
_entity.pdbx_description
1 polymer ?
#
loop_
_entity_poly.entity_id
_entity_poly.type
_entity_poly.pdbx_seq_one_letter_code
_entity_poly.pdbx_strand_id
1 'polypeptide(L)' 'MPLEVTIQDNESLERALRRFKRKVQRSGLYSELRKRRFYEKPSAQRKRKREAAIRRERRRQRRNERR' A
#
# COMPACT_ATOMS: atom_id res chain seq x y z
N MET A 1 -14.15 -1.49 3.86
CA MET A 1 -13.94 -1.13 5.28
C MET A 1 -13.28 0.24 5.33
N PRO A 2 -13.94 1.26 5.89
CA PRO A 2 -13.33 2.57 6.09
C PRO A 2 -12.11 2.46 7.02
N LEU A 3 -11.14 3.35 6.83
CA LEU A 3 -9.87 3.31 7.54
C LEU A 3 -10.03 3.92 8.94
N GLU A 4 -10.46 3.10 9.89
CA GLU A 4 -10.80 3.51 11.25
C GLU A 4 -9.66 3.26 12.25
N VAL A 5 -9.48 4.17 13.21
CA VAL A 5 -8.66 3.94 14.41
C VAL A 5 -9.47 4.35 15.63
N THR A 6 -9.88 3.36 16.40
CA THR A 6 -10.46 3.58 17.74
C THR A 6 -9.35 4.05 18.69
N ILE A 7 -9.63 5.10 19.44
CA ILE A 7 -8.75 5.65 20.48
C ILE A 7 -9.21 5.03 21.80
N GLN A 8 -8.27 4.60 22.64
CA GLN A 8 -8.55 4.12 23.99
C GLN A 8 -8.37 5.27 25.00
N ASP A 9 -9.09 5.22 26.11
CA ASP A 9 -9.17 6.33 27.08
C ASP A 9 -7.81 6.75 27.70
N ASN A 10 -6.82 5.85 27.71
CA ASN A 10 -5.46 6.10 28.21
C ASN A 10 -4.41 6.33 27.11
N GLU A 11 -4.81 6.66 25.89
CA GLU A 11 -3.87 6.88 24.79
C GLU A 11 -3.57 8.36 24.50
N SER A 12 -2.28 8.71 24.45
CA SER A 12 -1.84 10.01 23.92
C SER A 12 -2.21 10.16 22.43
N LEU A 13 -2.77 11.33 22.08
CA LEU A 13 -3.17 11.70 20.72
C LEU A 13 -2.08 11.41 19.66
N GLU A 14 -0.82 11.63 19.99
CA GLU A 14 0.31 11.40 19.09
C GLU A 14 0.45 9.91 18.71
N ARG A 15 0.20 9.00 19.66
CA ARG A 15 0.24 7.55 19.42
C ARG A 15 -0.90 7.14 18.48
N ALA A 16 -2.10 7.67 18.67
CA ALA A 16 -3.25 7.42 17.81
C ALA A 16 -2.98 7.88 16.37
N LEU A 17 -2.45 9.10 16.19
CA LEU A 17 -2.06 9.65 14.88
C LEU A 17 -0.99 8.79 14.19
N ARG A 18 0.00 8.30 14.94
CA ARG A 18 1.03 7.41 14.39
C ARG A 18 0.47 6.07 13.93
N ARG A 19 -0.53 5.51 14.62
CA ARG A 19 -1.23 4.28 14.17
C ARG A 19 -2.07 4.55 12.93
N PHE A 20 -2.79 5.66 12.91
CA PHE A 20 -3.57 6.08 11.75
C PHE A 20 -2.68 6.23 10.52
N LYS A 21 -1.58 6.98 10.61
CA LYS A 21 -0.61 7.14 9.52
C LYS A 21 -0.09 5.80 8.99
N ARG A 22 0.22 4.85 9.89
CA ARG A 22 0.63 3.49 9.50
C ARG A 22 -0.49 2.71 8.82
N LYS A 23 -1.74 2.78 9.30
CA LYS A 23 -2.90 2.18 8.62
C LYS A 23 -3.10 2.78 7.23
N VAL A 24 -3.03 4.10 7.08
CA VAL A 24 -3.17 4.80 5.78
C VAL A 24 -2.09 4.30 4.83
N GLN A 25 -0.84 4.26 5.25
CA GLN A 25 0.27 3.78 4.42
C GLN A 25 0.10 2.31 4.03
N ARG A 26 -0.33 1.46 4.96
CA ARG A 26 -0.54 0.02 4.72
C ARG A 26 -1.73 -0.26 3.80
N SER A 27 -2.76 0.56 3.83
CA SER A 27 -3.92 0.43 2.94
C SER A 27 -3.58 0.61 1.45
N GLY A 28 -2.45 1.26 1.15
CA GLY A 28 -2.07 1.54 -0.23
C GLY A 28 -2.88 2.65 -0.89
N LEU A 29 -3.71 3.39 -0.13
CA LEU A 29 -4.56 4.48 -0.61
C LEU A 29 -3.81 5.47 -1.51
N TYR A 30 -2.63 5.94 -1.08
CA TYR A 30 -1.81 6.85 -1.89
C TYR A 30 -1.37 6.25 -3.23
N SER A 31 -1.08 4.95 -3.27
CA SER A 31 -0.73 4.26 -4.52
C SER A 31 -1.94 4.17 -5.45
N GLU A 32 -3.12 3.94 -4.89
CA GLU A 32 -4.37 3.89 -5.65
C GLU A 32 -4.76 5.26 -6.21
N LEU A 33 -4.70 6.31 -5.39
CA LEU A 33 -4.93 7.69 -5.82
C LEU A 33 -4.02 8.07 -6.99
N ARG A 34 -2.71 7.74 -6.89
CA ARG A 34 -1.77 7.99 -8.00
C ARG A 34 -2.13 7.22 -9.27
N LYS A 35 -2.63 5.99 -9.16
CA LYS A 35 -3.06 5.19 -10.31
C LYS A 35 -4.33 5.71 -10.97
N ARG A 36 -5.24 6.29 -10.17
CA ARG A 36 -6.54 6.80 -10.62
C ARG A 36 -6.50 8.27 -11.06
N ARG A 37 -5.40 9.00 -10.80
CA ARG A 37 -5.27 10.43 -11.12
C ARG A 37 -5.49 10.76 -12.60
N PHE A 38 -5.17 9.83 -13.49
CA PHE A 38 -5.38 9.98 -14.93
C PHE A 38 -5.94 8.68 -15.52
N TYR A 39 -6.67 8.80 -16.62
CA TYR A 39 -7.09 7.63 -17.38
C TYR A 39 -5.88 6.89 -17.94
N GLU A 40 -5.85 5.58 -17.71
CA GLU A 40 -4.87 4.68 -18.31
C GLU A 40 -5.60 3.72 -19.24
N LYS A 41 -5.16 3.64 -20.51
CA LYS A 41 -5.70 2.68 -21.47
C LYS A 41 -5.60 1.25 -20.91
N PRO A 42 -6.58 0.35 -21.19
CA PRO A 42 -6.56 -1.02 -20.68
C PRO A 42 -5.30 -1.82 -21.02
N SER A 43 -4.67 -1.56 -22.17
CA SER A 43 -3.40 -2.16 -22.56
C SER A 43 -2.23 -1.75 -21.66
N ALA A 44 -2.11 -0.46 -21.36
CA ALA A 44 -1.10 0.07 -20.45
C ALA A 44 -1.30 -0.46 -19.02
N GLN A 45 -2.56 -0.55 -18.56
CA GLN A 45 -2.88 -1.12 -17.26
C GLN A 45 -2.45 -2.60 -17.15
N ARG A 46 -2.71 -3.40 -18.21
CA ARG A 46 -2.27 -4.81 -18.29
C ARG A 46 -0.74 -4.92 -18.26
N LYS A 47 -0.03 -4.10 -19.03
CA LYS A 47 1.46 -4.05 -19.04
C LYS A 47 2.01 -3.73 -17.65
N ARG A 48 1.50 -2.68 -17.01
CA ARG A 48 1.91 -2.29 -15.64
C ARG A 48 1.69 -3.39 -14.61
N LYS A 49 0.54 -4.08 -14.67
CA LYS A 49 0.23 -5.21 -13.77
C LYS A 49 1.23 -6.37 -13.95
N ARG A 50 1.55 -6.72 -15.20
CA ARG A 50 2.53 -7.78 -15.52
C ARG A 50 3.93 -7.44 -15.00
N GLU A 51 4.42 -6.23 -15.27
CA GLU A 51 5.73 -5.77 -14.77
C GLU A 51 5.80 -5.74 -13.25
N ALA A 52 4.71 -5.30 -12.58
CA ALA A 52 4.64 -5.30 -11.13
C ALA A 52 4.68 -6.73 -10.53
N ALA A 53 4.04 -7.71 -11.18
CA ALA A 53 4.08 -9.11 -10.77
C ALA A 53 5.51 -9.69 -10.87
N ILE A 54 6.16 -9.51 -12.03
CA ILE A 54 7.56 -9.94 -12.25
C ILE A 54 8.49 -9.32 -11.21
N ARG A 55 8.33 -8.01 -10.93
CA ARG A 55 9.16 -7.33 -9.92
C ARG A 55 8.93 -7.89 -8.51
N ARG A 56 7.71 -8.27 -8.14
CA ARG A 56 7.40 -8.89 -6.84
C ARG A 56 8.03 -10.27 -6.73
N GLU A 57 7.94 -11.08 -7.78
CA GLU A 57 8.55 -12.41 -7.83
C GLU A 57 10.07 -12.34 -7.67
N ARG A 58 10.74 -11.48 -8.44
CA ARG A 58 12.19 -11.24 -8.32
C ARG A 58 12.60 -10.74 -6.92
N ARG A 59 11.72 -10.04 -6.20
CA ARG A 59 11.99 -9.63 -4.81
C ARG A 59 11.80 -10.79 -3.84
N ARG A 60 10.84 -11.68 -4.08
CA ARG A 60 10.61 -12.89 -3.29
C ARG A 60 11.76 -13.88 -3.43
N GLN A 61 12.23 -14.14 -4.65
CA GLN A 61 13.39 -15.01 -4.92
C GLN A 61 14.63 -14.52 -4.17
N ARG A 62 15.00 -13.24 -4.33
CA ARG A 62 16.11 -12.61 -3.58
C ARG A 62 15.97 -12.67 -2.06
N ARG A 63 14.75 -12.69 -1.53
CA ARG A 63 14.52 -12.84 -0.08
C ARG A 63 14.69 -14.29 0.36
N ASN A 64 14.30 -15.24 -0.48
CA ASN A 64 14.50 -16.67 -0.22
C ASN A 64 15.97 -17.08 -0.32
N GLU A 65 16.73 -16.51 -1.26
CA GLU A 65 18.18 -16.73 -1.40
C GLU A 65 18.99 -16.18 -0.21
N ARG A 66 18.46 -15.17 0.48
CA ARG A 66 19.07 -14.57 1.68
C ARG A 66 18.67 -15.27 2.98
N ARG A 67 17.74 -16.22 2.90
CA ARG A 67 17.23 -16.99 4.04
C ARG A 67 18.00 -18.29 4.14
#